data_AF-A0A2V7L6P4-F1
#
_entry.id   AF-A0A2V7L6P4-F1
#
_cell.length_a   1.000
_cell.length_b   1.000
_cell.length_c   1.000
_cell.angle_alpha   90.00
_cell.angle_beta   90.00
_cell.angle_gamma   90.00
#
_symmetry.space_group_name_H-M   'P 1'
#
loop_
_entity.id
_entity.type
_entity.pdbx_description
1 polymer ?
#
loop_
_entity_poly.entity_id
_entity_poly.type
_entity_poly.pdbx_seq_one_letter_code
_entity_poly.pdbx_strand_id
1 'polypeptide(L)'
;MGLDLLEFTLAIEESFAIYLPDADAVRLTTPGELVNYLEQRLPPSASAQCLDQLAFYSVRRAAMRLLHKPRDQFRPDTPWTDLLPEKHRRRHWQLLQQAVGLPRWPKLTPWGSFPNAAKSVGATARYLATKCPSALKGQSPTWSRSEITEVVTRLMGEELGVTQFKMSDRFVQDLGFS
;
A
#
# COMPACT_ATOMS: atom_id res chain seq x y z
N MET A 1 9.86 9.99 -19.53
CA MET A 1 9.98 9.63 -18.11
C MET A 1 10.97 8.49 -18.07
N GLY A 2 11.99 8.56 -17.22
CA GLY A 2 12.88 7.43 -16.98
C GLY A 2 12.19 6.38 -16.12
N LEU A 3 12.94 5.31 -15.84
CA LEU A 3 12.38 4.07 -15.32
C LEU A 3 11.77 4.25 -13.93
N ASP A 4 12.42 5.02 -13.06
CA ASP A 4 11.96 5.25 -11.68
C ASP A 4 10.58 5.93 -11.67
N LEU A 5 10.39 6.95 -12.51
CA LEU A 5 9.12 7.67 -12.61
C LEU A 5 8.04 6.86 -13.31
N LEU A 6 8.41 5.96 -14.22
CA LEU A 6 7.47 5.00 -14.81
C LEU A 6 6.98 3.99 -13.77
N GLU A 7 7.88 3.40 -12.99
CA GLU A 7 7.52 2.46 -11.90
C GLU A 7 6.64 3.13 -10.84
N PHE A 8 6.98 4.36 -10.45
CA PHE A 8 6.16 5.15 -9.54
C PHE A 8 4.77 5.45 -10.11
N THR A 9 4.67 5.76 -11.41
CA THR A 9 3.39 5.98 -12.08
C THR A 9 2.52 4.73 -12.06
N LEU A 10 3.08 3.56 -12.40
CA LEU A 10 2.38 2.28 -12.33
C LEU A 10 1.89 1.98 -10.91
N ALA A 11 2.72 2.25 -9.90
CA ALA A 11 2.34 2.05 -8.50
C ALA A 11 1.18 2.96 -8.06
N ILE A 12 1.12 4.19 -8.58
CA ILE A 12 -0.01 5.12 -8.36
C ILE A 12 -1.28 4.57 -9.00
N GLU A 13 -1.22 4.21 -10.29
CA GLU A 13 -2.36 3.65 -11.03
C GLU A 13 -2.95 2.44 -10.30
N GLU A 14 -2.10 1.52 -9.85
CA GLU A 14 -2.51 0.33 -9.10
C GLU A 14 -3.12 0.66 -7.73
N SER A 15 -2.50 1.59 -7.00
CA SER A 15 -2.94 1.93 -5.63
C SER A 15 -4.32 2.58 -5.63
N PHE A 16 -4.56 3.48 -6.59
CA PHE A 16 -5.82 4.21 -6.74
C PHE A 16 -6.81 3.53 -7.68
N ALA A 17 -6.41 2.47 -8.39
CA ALA A 17 -7.21 1.80 -9.41
C ALA A 17 -7.70 2.77 -10.51
N ILE A 18 -6.77 3.58 -11.02
CA ILE A 18 -7.00 4.57 -12.08
C ILE A 18 -6.03 4.34 -13.24
N TYR A 19 -6.29 5.00 -14.37
CA TYR A 19 -5.34 5.14 -15.47
C TYR A 19 -4.80 6.57 -15.50
N LEU A 20 -3.49 6.72 -15.58
CA LEU A 20 -2.79 7.99 -15.74
C LEU A 20 -2.18 8.04 -17.15
N PRO A 21 -2.79 8.78 -18.09
CA PRO A 21 -2.26 8.90 -19.44
C PRO A 21 -0.84 9.48 -19.44
N ASP A 22 0.06 8.98 -20.29
CA ASP A 22 1.44 9.47 -20.41
C ASP A 22 1.52 10.99 -20.61
N ALA A 23 0.61 11.54 -21.42
CA ALA A 23 0.53 12.98 -21.68
C ALA A 23 0.20 13.80 -20.43
N ASP A 24 -0.56 13.23 -19.49
CA ASP A 24 -0.80 13.82 -18.17
C ASP A 24 0.41 13.60 -17.27
N ALA A 25 0.92 12.37 -17.20
CA ALA A 25 2.04 11.99 -16.33
C ALA A 25 3.29 12.88 -16.53
N VAL A 26 3.65 13.16 -17.80
CA VAL A 26 4.79 14.03 -18.14
C VAL A 26 4.61 15.47 -17.63
N ARG A 27 3.38 15.93 -17.43
CA ARG A 27 3.06 17.27 -16.91
C ARG A 27 3.02 17.34 -15.38
N LEU A 28 2.92 16.21 -14.70
CA LEU A 28 2.90 16.13 -13.24
C LEU A 28 4.34 16.12 -12.74
N THR A 29 4.92 17.30 -12.58
CA THR A 29 6.34 17.48 -12.27
C THR A 29 6.65 17.48 -10.78
N THR A 30 5.64 17.64 -9.93
CA THR A 30 5.79 17.67 -8.47
C THR A 30 4.79 16.73 -7.77
N PRO A 31 5.08 16.26 -6.54
CA PRO A 31 4.14 15.48 -5.75
C PRO A 31 2.82 16.23 -5.47
N GLY A 32 2.86 17.54 -5.28
CA GLY A 32 1.69 18.37 -5.04
C GLY A 32 0.77 18.45 -6.26
N GLU A 33 1.33 18.55 -7.46
CA GLU A 33 0.57 18.46 -8.72
C GLU A 33 -0.11 17.10 -8.86
N LEU A 34 0.59 16.02 -8.53
CA LEU A 34 0.02 14.67 -8.53
C LEU A 34 -1.14 14.53 -7.53
N VAL A 35 -0.98 15.02 -6.30
CA VAL A 35 -2.07 15.03 -5.30
C VAL A 35 -3.28 15.81 -5.81
N ASN A 36 -3.07 17.00 -6.39
CA ASN A 36 -4.15 17.80 -6.96
C ASN A 36 -4.85 17.08 -8.11
N TYR A 37 -4.08 16.45 -8.99
CA TYR A 37 -4.59 15.69 -10.13
C TYR A 37 -5.49 14.53 -9.68
N LEU A 38 -5.06 13.79 -8.66
CA LEU A 38 -5.80 12.67 -8.09
C LEU A 38 -7.07 13.14 -7.38
N GLU A 39 -7.00 14.21 -6.59
CA GLU A 39 -8.16 14.78 -5.89
C GLU A 39 -9.28 15.20 -6.85
N GLN A 40 -8.92 15.72 -8.03
CA GLN A 40 -9.91 16.12 -9.04
C GLN A 40 -10.59 14.94 -9.76
N ARG A 41 -10.02 13.73 -9.69
CA ARG A 41 -10.49 12.55 -10.43
C ARG A 41 -11.10 11.47 -9.54
N LEU A 42 -10.69 11.41 -8.28
CA LEU A 42 -11.19 10.43 -7.33
C LEU A 42 -12.50 10.91 -6.70
N PRO A 43 -13.47 10.00 -6.43
CA PRO A 43 -14.68 10.37 -5.72
C PRO A 43 -14.36 10.98 -4.35
N PRO A 44 -14.88 12.16 -4.00
CA PRO A 44 -14.46 12.86 -2.78
C PRO A 44 -15.03 12.20 -1.51
N SER A 45 -14.28 12.27 -0.42
CA SER A 45 -14.73 11.90 0.93
C SER A 45 -14.71 13.12 1.87
N ALA A 46 -15.77 13.29 2.67
CA ALA A 46 -15.84 14.35 3.67
C ALA A 46 -14.94 14.09 4.89
N SER A 47 -14.50 12.85 5.10
CA SER A 47 -13.67 12.45 6.23
C SER A 47 -12.58 11.46 5.82
N ALA A 48 -11.40 11.60 6.41
CA ALA A 48 -10.31 10.65 6.23
C ALA A 48 -10.54 9.37 7.05
N GLN A 49 -10.22 8.21 6.45
CA GLN A 49 -10.15 6.93 7.13
C GLN A 49 -8.69 6.57 7.42
N CYS A 50 -8.44 5.88 8.53
CA CYS A 50 -7.11 5.31 8.79
C CYS A 50 -6.90 4.05 7.94
N LEU A 51 -6.16 4.18 6.84
CA LEU A 51 -5.90 3.07 5.90
C LEU A 51 -5.19 1.89 6.57
N ASP A 52 -4.23 2.18 7.47
CA ASP A 52 -3.53 1.14 8.25
C ASP A 52 -4.51 0.33 9.12
N GLN A 53 -5.48 1.00 9.76
CA GLN A 53 -6.49 0.35 10.60
C GLN A 53 -7.47 -0.49 9.76
N LEU A 54 -7.91 0.04 8.62
CA LEU A 54 -8.75 -0.70 7.66
C LEU A 54 -8.05 -1.97 7.19
N ALA A 55 -6.79 -1.86 6.76
CA ALA A 55 -5.97 -2.99 6.34
C ALA A 55 -5.76 -4.00 7.47
N PHE A 56 -5.42 -3.52 8.67
CA PHE A 56 -5.17 -4.36 9.83
C PHE A 56 -6.40 -5.17 10.21
N TYR A 57 -7.59 -4.57 10.22
CA TYR A 57 -8.81 -5.30 10.50
C TYR A 57 -9.22 -6.25 9.37
N SER A 58 -8.87 -5.97 8.12
CA SER A 58 -9.03 -6.93 7.04
C SER A 58 -8.17 -8.19 7.29
N VAL A 59 -6.86 -8.00 7.46
CA VAL A 59 -5.89 -9.08 7.71
C VAL A 59 -6.24 -9.86 8.97
N ARG A 60 -6.50 -9.17 10.08
CA ARG A 60 -6.82 -9.81 11.37
C ARG A 60 -8.07 -10.69 11.28
N ARG A 61 -9.13 -10.21 10.64
CA ARG A 61 -10.37 -11.00 10.50
C ARG A 61 -10.13 -12.27 9.68
N ALA A 62 -9.39 -12.16 8.57
CA ALA A 62 -9.03 -13.33 7.76
C ALA A 62 -8.15 -14.31 8.54
N ALA A 63 -7.12 -13.82 9.24
CA ALA A 63 -6.19 -14.64 10.00
C ALA A 63 -6.85 -15.33 11.21
N MET A 64 -7.73 -14.65 11.93
CA MET A 64 -8.51 -15.25 13.02
C MET A 64 -9.33 -16.44 12.54
N ARG A 65 -10.03 -16.29 11.40
CA ARG A 65 -10.84 -17.37 10.82
C ARG A 65 -9.98 -18.52 10.31
N LEU A 66 -8.88 -18.22 9.63
CA LEU A 66 -7.99 -19.22 9.06
C LEU A 66 -7.26 -20.03 10.15
N LEU A 67 -6.75 -19.36 11.18
CA LEU A 67 -5.89 -19.97 12.20
C LEU A 67 -6.64 -20.40 13.46
N HIS A 68 -7.93 -20.09 13.57
CA HIS A 68 -8.78 -20.40 14.74
C HIS A 68 -8.19 -19.87 16.05
N LYS A 69 -7.57 -18.69 15.99
CA LYS A 69 -6.92 -18.02 17.13
C LYS A 69 -7.74 -16.82 17.61
N PRO A 70 -7.73 -16.52 18.92
CA PRO A 70 -8.46 -15.40 19.47
C PRO A 70 -7.84 -14.05 19.07
N ARG A 71 -8.65 -12.98 19.17
CA ARG A 71 -8.32 -11.63 18.66
C ARG A 71 -7.05 -11.02 19.26
N ASP A 72 -6.75 -11.36 20.50
CA ASP A 72 -5.65 -10.85 21.32
C ASP A 72 -4.29 -11.36 20.87
N GLN A 73 -4.26 -12.48 20.14
CA GLN A 73 -3.05 -12.98 19.47
C GLN A 73 -2.71 -12.21 18.19
N PHE A 74 -3.57 -11.32 17.70
CA PHE A 74 -3.34 -10.56 16.47
C PHE A 74 -3.22 -9.07 16.79
N ARG A 75 -2.06 -8.67 17.30
CA ARG A 75 -1.68 -7.28 17.53
C ARG A 75 -0.83 -6.78 16.35
N PRO A 76 -0.71 -5.46 16.12
CA PRO A 76 0.10 -4.93 15.02
C PRO A 76 1.57 -5.37 15.07
N ASP A 77 2.11 -5.53 16.27
CA ASP A 77 3.48 -5.95 16.56
C ASP A 77 3.66 -7.47 16.54
N THR A 78 2.59 -8.27 16.50
CA THR A 78 2.69 -9.74 16.48
C THR A 78 3.44 -10.22 15.24
N PRO A 79 4.61 -10.87 15.40
CA PRO A 79 5.34 -11.47 14.30
C PRO A 79 4.56 -12.61 13.64
N TRP A 80 4.65 -12.73 12.32
CA TRP A 80 4.02 -13.88 11.65
C TRP A 80 4.70 -15.20 11.99
N THR A 81 5.95 -15.19 12.44
CA THR A 81 6.65 -16.40 12.90
C THR A 81 5.97 -17.06 14.10
N ASP A 82 5.30 -16.27 14.94
CA ASP A 82 4.63 -16.75 16.16
C ASP A 82 3.25 -17.34 15.83
N LEU A 83 2.68 -16.93 14.69
CA LEU A 83 1.37 -17.36 14.19
C LEU A 83 1.47 -18.48 13.15
N LEU A 84 2.52 -18.46 12.32
CA LEU A 84 2.71 -19.29 11.14
C LEU A 84 4.05 -20.05 11.24
N PRO A 85 4.05 -21.24 11.87
CA PRO A 85 5.27 -22.04 12.02
C PRO A 85 5.82 -22.47 10.66
N GLU A 86 7.14 -22.62 10.59
CA GLU A 86 7.89 -22.83 9.35
C GLU A 86 7.34 -23.96 8.47
N LYS A 87 7.02 -25.10 9.09
CA LYS A 87 6.50 -26.31 8.44
C LYS A 87 5.30 -26.05 7.51
N HIS A 88 4.43 -25.09 7.86
CA HIS A 88 3.20 -24.80 7.11
C HIS A 88 3.11 -23.35 6.62
N ARG A 89 4.18 -22.58 6.78
CA ARG A 89 4.20 -21.13 6.55
C ARG A 89 3.76 -20.75 5.14
N ARG A 90 4.38 -21.34 4.11
CA ARG A 90 4.05 -21.04 2.69
C ARG A 90 2.57 -21.29 2.38
N ARG A 91 2.04 -22.44 2.81
CA ARG A 91 0.65 -22.82 2.60
C ARG A 91 -0.31 -21.87 3.32
N HIS A 92 -0.09 -21.60 4.62
CA HIS A 92 -0.96 -20.69 5.36
C HIS A 92 -0.87 -19.25 4.87
N TRP A 93 0.30 -18.83 4.40
CA TRP A 93 0.48 -17.49 3.82
C TRP A 93 -0.34 -17.32 2.54
N GLN A 94 -0.36 -18.33 1.68
CA GLN A 94 -1.19 -18.34 0.47
C GLN A 94 -2.69 -18.42 0.80
N LEU A 95 -3.09 -19.23 1.77
CA LEU A 95 -4.49 -19.28 2.22
C LEU A 95 -4.94 -17.95 2.83
N LEU A 96 -4.04 -17.27 3.55
CA LEU A 96 -4.33 -15.96 4.10
C LEU A 96 -4.48 -14.91 2.99
N GLN A 97 -3.62 -14.93 1.97
CA GLN A 97 -3.77 -14.10 0.78
C GLN A 97 -5.15 -14.27 0.15
N GLN A 98 -5.57 -15.52 -0.07
CA GLN A 98 -6.87 -15.84 -0.66
C GLN A 98 -8.03 -15.36 0.23
N ALA A 99 -7.92 -15.55 1.55
CA ALA A 99 -8.94 -15.14 2.50
C ALA A 99 -9.05 -13.60 2.65
N VAL A 100 -7.95 -12.87 2.47
CA VAL A 100 -7.93 -11.40 2.46
C VAL A 100 -8.48 -10.85 1.14
N GLY A 101 -8.20 -11.51 0.02
CA GLY A 101 -8.81 -11.20 -1.28
C GLY A 101 -8.37 -9.88 -1.91
N LEU A 102 -7.19 -9.37 -1.55
CA LEU A 102 -6.63 -8.14 -2.10
C LEU A 102 -5.67 -8.42 -3.28
N PRO A 103 -5.57 -7.51 -4.26
CA PRO A 103 -4.80 -7.74 -5.49
C PRO A 103 -3.29 -7.79 -5.25
N ARG A 104 -2.80 -7.17 -4.18
CA ARG A 104 -1.39 -7.17 -3.78
C ARG A 104 -1.20 -7.97 -2.49
N TRP A 105 -0.11 -8.73 -2.43
CA TRP A 105 0.25 -9.51 -1.25
C TRP A 105 1.77 -9.65 -1.15
N PRO A 106 2.37 -9.54 0.06
CA PRO A 106 3.81 -9.65 0.20
C PRO A 106 4.28 -11.05 -0.18
N LYS A 107 5.26 -11.14 -1.08
CA LYS A 107 5.89 -12.42 -1.41
C LYS A 107 6.84 -12.84 -0.29
N LEU A 108 6.83 -14.11 0.06
CA LEU A 108 7.90 -14.67 0.91
C LEU A 108 9.22 -14.61 0.17
N THR A 109 10.33 -14.55 0.91
CA THR A 109 11.67 -14.67 0.33
C THR A 109 11.84 -16.06 -0.33
N PRO A 110 12.86 -16.25 -1.18
CA PRO A 110 13.17 -17.58 -1.74
C PRO A 110 13.36 -18.67 -0.65
N TRP A 111 13.83 -18.26 0.53
CA TRP A 111 14.06 -19.08 1.72
C TRP A 111 12.77 -19.33 2.53
N GLY A 112 11.63 -18.78 2.08
CA GLY A 112 10.34 -18.93 2.74
C GLY A 112 10.19 -18.08 4.00
N SER A 113 11.04 -17.09 4.25
CA SER A 113 10.88 -16.13 5.36
C SER A 113 9.99 -14.95 4.97
N PHE A 114 9.43 -14.26 5.96
CA PHE A 114 8.69 -13.02 5.74
C PHE A 114 9.65 -11.88 5.41
N PRO A 115 9.39 -11.05 4.38
CA PRO A 115 10.20 -9.87 4.12
C PRO A 115 9.97 -8.83 5.23
N ASN A 116 10.92 -7.90 5.42
CA ASN A 116 10.81 -6.85 6.45
C ASN A 116 9.51 -6.03 6.35
N ALA A 117 9.07 -5.75 5.12
CA ALA A 117 7.81 -5.05 4.84
C ALA A 117 6.55 -5.81 5.30
N ALA A 118 6.68 -7.09 5.66
CA ALA A 118 5.56 -7.93 6.07
C ALA A 118 5.93 -8.89 7.22
N LYS A 119 6.85 -8.49 8.10
CA LYS A 119 7.33 -9.36 9.20
C LYS A 119 6.29 -9.60 10.32
N SER A 120 5.35 -8.67 10.50
CA SER A 120 4.28 -8.71 11.50
C SER A 120 2.91 -8.48 10.87
N VAL A 121 1.84 -8.77 11.62
CA VAL A 121 0.45 -8.51 11.17
C VAL A 121 0.27 -7.04 10.77
N GLY A 122 0.80 -6.11 11.58
CA GLY A 122 0.75 -4.67 11.30
C GLY A 122 1.64 -4.25 10.12
N ALA A 123 2.81 -4.87 9.94
CA ALA A 123 3.65 -4.60 8.77
C ALA A 123 2.93 -5.00 7.47
N THR A 124 2.32 -6.19 7.45
CA THR A 124 1.49 -6.62 6.32
C THR A 124 0.31 -5.69 6.09
N ALA A 125 -0.37 -5.24 7.14
CA ALA A 125 -1.44 -4.26 7.03
C ALA A 125 -0.95 -2.96 6.38
N ARG A 126 0.20 -2.42 6.82
CA ARG A 126 0.80 -1.22 6.23
C ARG A 126 1.14 -1.41 4.76
N TYR A 127 1.77 -2.54 4.40
CA TYR A 127 2.05 -2.88 3.00
C TYR A 127 0.77 -2.82 2.14
N LEU A 128 -0.34 -3.41 2.62
CA LEU A 128 -1.60 -3.43 1.89
C LEU A 128 -2.26 -2.03 1.82
N ALA A 129 -2.16 -1.26 2.90
CA ALA A 129 -2.63 0.13 2.96
C ALA A 129 -1.87 1.04 1.98
N THR A 130 -0.60 0.72 1.66
CA THR A 130 0.16 1.42 0.62
C THR A 130 -0.18 0.91 -0.78
N LYS A 131 -0.10 -0.41 -1.01
CA LYS A 131 -0.09 -0.99 -2.37
C LYS A 131 -1.47 -1.23 -2.99
N CYS A 132 -2.54 -1.27 -2.19
CA CYS A 132 -3.89 -1.51 -2.71
C CYS A 132 -5.02 -0.84 -1.89
N PRO A 133 -4.88 0.45 -1.52
CA PRO A 133 -5.88 1.13 -0.70
C PRO A 133 -7.26 1.26 -1.36
N SER A 134 -7.36 1.41 -2.70
CA SER A 134 -8.67 1.37 -3.37
C SER A 134 -9.42 0.06 -3.12
N ALA A 135 -8.74 -1.08 -3.26
CA ALA A 135 -9.33 -2.39 -3.01
C ALA A 135 -9.74 -2.58 -1.53
N LEU A 136 -8.97 -2.02 -0.59
CA LEU A 136 -9.31 -2.02 0.84
C LEU A 136 -10.58 -1.22 1.16
N LYS A 137 -10.80 -0.11 0.45
CA LYS A 137 -11.97 0.76 0.63
C LYS A 137 -13.23 0.23 -0.06
N GLY A 138 -13.09 -0.79 -0.92
CA GLY A 138 -14.20 -1.54 -1.52
C GLY A 138 -14.56 -1.08 -2.93
N GLN A 139 -15.80 -1.36 -3.35
CA GLN A 139 -16.23 -1.18 -4.74
C GLN A 139 -16.35 0.29 -5.19
N SER A 140 -16.55 1.22 -4.26
CA SER A 140 -16.71 2.64 -4.56
C SER A 140 -15.87 3.47 -3.59
N PRO A 141 -14.54 3.45 -3.74
CA PRO A 141 -13.64 4.10 -2.80
C PRO A 141 -13.76 5.62 -2.91
N THR A 142 -14.05 6.29 -1.80
CA THR A 142 -14.07 7.76 -1.69
C THR A 142 -12.81 8.26 -1.00
N TRP A 143 -12.25 9.38 -1.41
CA TRP A 143 -10.93 9.84 -1.03
C TRP A 143 -10.94 11.26 -0.49
N SER A 144 -10.32 11.44 0.68
CA SER A 144 -9.95 12.77 1.18
C SER A 144 -8.55 13.14 0.70
N ARG A 145 -8.26 14.43 0.58
CA ARG A 145 -6.92 14.92 0.21
C ARG A 145 -5.80 14.37 1.10
N SER A 146 -6.06 14.25 2.40
CA SER A 146 -5.10 13.70 3.37
C SER A 146 -4.78 12.23 3.09
N GLU A 147 -5.77 11.40 2.71
CA GLU A 147 -5.51 10.00 2.35
C GLU A 147 -4.72 9.89 1.05
N ILE A 148 -5.06 10.72 0.05
CA ILE A 148 -4.32 10.76 -1.22
C ILE A 148 -2.85 11.14 -0.94
N THR A 149 -2.64 12.20 -0.16
CA THR A 149 -1.31 12.69 0.20
C THR A 149 -0.53 11.64 0.98
N GLU A 150 -1.17 10.92 1.91
CA GLU A 150 -0.56 9.85 2.67
C GLU A 150 -0.09 8.71 1.76
N VAL A 151 -0.94 8.24 0.84
CA VAL A 151 -0.60 7.17 -0.10
C VAL A 151 0.54 7.60 -1.04
N VAL A 152 0.45 8.80 -1.64
CA VAL A 152 1.51 9.34 -2.51
C VAL A 152 2.84 9.43 -1.74
N THR A 153 2.82 9.93 -0.51
CA THR A 153 4.03 10.06 0.32
C THR A 153 4.66 8.69 0.62
N ARG A 154 3.84 7.67 0.90
CA ARG A 154 4.34 6.30 1.12
C ARG A 154 4.95 5.72 -0.15
N LEU A 155 4.32 5.93 -1.30
CA LEU A 155 4.83 5.46 -2.59
C LEU A 155 6.14 6.17 -2.97
N MET A 156 6.30 7.46 -2.66
CA MET A 156 7.58 8.15 -2.85
C MET A 156 8.69 7.53 -2.01
N GLY A 157 8.40 7.15 -0.76
CA GLY A 157 9.37 6.44 0.07
C GLY A 157 9.69 5.03 -0.43
N GLU A 158 8.69 4.29 -0.93
CA GLU A 158 8.83 2.90 -1.33
C GLU A 158 9.41 2.71 -2.74
N GLU A 159 8.96 3.49 -3.72
CA GLU A 159 9.37 3.35 -5.13
C GLU A 159 10.58 4.23 -5.47
N LEU A 160 10.66 5.41 -4.85
CA LEU A 160 11.69 6.40 -5.17
C LEU A 160 12.75 6.57 -4.07
N GLY A 161 12.59 5.89 -2.93
CA GLY A 161 13.54 5.96 -1.81
C GLY A 161 13.61 7.31 -1.10
N VAL A 162 12.65 8.23 -1.35
CA VAL A 162 12.67 9.58 -0.79
C VAL A 162 11.59 9.76 0.28
N THR A 163 12.05 10.08 1.50
CA THR A 163 11.19 10.26 2.68
C THR A 163 11.14 11.71 3.17
N GLN A 164 12.01 12.56 2.65
CA GLN A 164 12.05 13.99 2.96
C GLN A 164 12.00 14.77 1.65
N PHE A 165 10.90 15.47 1.45
CA PHE A 165 10.65 16.31 0.28
C PHE A 165 9.53 17.31 0.60
N LYS A 166 9.40 18.35 -0.22
CA LYS A 166 8.26 19.26 -0.24
C LYS A 166 7.34 18.88 -1.39
N MET A 167 6.05 19.16 -1.23
CA MET A 167 5.06 18.95 -2.31
C MET A 167 5.36 19.78 -3.56
N SER A 168 6.18 20.83 -3.45
CA SER A 168 6.63 21.67 -4.56
C SER A 168 7.94 21.19 -5.21
N ASP A 169 8.63 20.21 -4.62
CA ASP A 169 9.91 19.73 -5.17
C ASP A 169 9.64 19.00 -6.49
N ARG A 170 10.39 19.36 -7.53
CA ARG A 170 10.28 18.73 -8.84
C ARG A 170 10.99 17.39 -8.85
N PHE A 171 10.31 16.37 -9.36
CA PHE A 171 10.82 14.99 -9.42
C PHE A 171 12.21 14.91 -10.06
N VAL A 172 12.43 15.63 -11.17
CA VAL A 172 13.70 15.58 -11.89
C VAL A 172 14.71 16.58 -11.33
N GLN A 173 14.35 17.86 -11.25
CA GLN A 173 15.33 18.91 -10.94
C GLN A 173 15.74 18.95 -9.47
N ASP A 174 14.79 18.70 -8.56
CA ASP A 174 15.01 18.92 -7.13
C ASP A 174 15.23 17.59 -6.40
N LEU A 175 14.59 16.50 -6.86
CA LEU A 175 14.73 15.15 -6.27
C LEU A 175 15.68 14.23 -7.06
N GLY A 176 16.08 14.60 -8.28
CA GLY A 176 17.10 13.89 -9.06
C GLY A 176 16.66 12.61 -9.74
N PHE A 177 15.36 12.35 -9.88
CA PHE A 177 14.86 11.17 -10.59
C PHE A 177 14.97 11.34 -12.10
N SER A 178 15.26 10.25 -12.81
CA SER A 178 15.25 10.22 -14.27
C SER A 178 13.94 9.66 -14.79
#